data_AF-A0AAD5WIT4-F1
#
_entry.id   AF-A0AAD5WIT4-F1
#
_cell.length_a   1.000
_cell.length_b   1.000
_cell.length_c   1.000
_cell.angle_alpha   90.00
_cell.angle_beta   90.00
_cell.angle_gamma   90.00
#
_symmetry.space_group_name_H-M   'P 1'
#
loop_
_entity.id
_entity.type
_entity.pdbx_description
1 polymer ?
#
loop_
_entity_poly.entity_id
_entity_poly.type
_entity_poly.pdbx_seq_one_letter_code
_entity_poly.pdbx_strand_id
1 'polypeptide(L)'
;MYSWPEEWFLFLDADMAVINPNHLIEDYIPSDPEVHVVFYNRIFNHEVMAGSYLIRNSEYSRDFLIHWSNYEYKLPRSFHGSDNGALHSAIVSYELPLQKNSRKHCENFWAIAKDYDSLSVYEVCMQLILSSNSLKHILILQKGTSWARDGWLTNSVWCEKDFILHGWQKRSKDKMRFARWHSPVVDGYWDRALCGTLDAHLNWRYKDSFIASSKAIEMRLNQIIRSVHGNFEWIQVDSERTNFINA
;
A
#
# COMPACT_ATOMS: atom_id res chain seq x y z
N MET A 1 -21.09 -22.14 -10.65
CA MET A 1 -20.37 -20.85 -10.71
C MET A 1 -18.97 -21.14 -11.23
N TYR A 2 -18.51 -20.39 -12.23
CA TYR A 2 -17.18 -20.56 -12.80
C TYR A 2 -16.12 -20.19 -11.76
N SER A 3 -15.58 -21.19 -11.05
CA SER A 3 -14.35 -21.00 -10.28
C SER A 3 -13.20 -21.00 -11.27
N TRP A 4 -12.53 -19.86 -11.38
CA TRP A 4 -11.25 -19.74 -12.04
C TRP A 4 -10.25 -20.69 -11.36
N PRO A 5 -9.35 -21.38 -12.10
CA PRO A 5 -8.41 -22.32 -11.50
C PRO A 5 -7.40 -21.65 -10.56
N GLU A 6 -7.22 -20.33 -10.69
CA GLU A 6 -6.31 -19.54 -9.88
C GLU A 6 -6.75 -19.51 -8.40
N GLU A 7 -5.81 -19.81 -7.49
CA GLU A 7 -6.03 -19.75 -6.05
C GLU A 7 -5.91 -18.32 -5.50
N TRP A 8 -5.03 -17.51 -6.10
CA TRP A 8 -4.77 -16.14 -5.68
C TRP A 8 -4.77 -15.19 -6.87
N PHE A 9 -5.26 -13.97 -6.67
CA PHE A 9 -5.15 -12.87 -7.62
C PHE A 9 -4.32 -11.75 -7.00
N LEU A 10 -3.41 -11.19 -7.79
CA LEU A 10 -2.69 -9.97 -7.48
C LEU A 10 -3.37 -8.80 -8.21
N PHE A 11 -3.87 -7.82 -7.46
CA PHE A 11 -4.27 -6.53 -8.01
C PHE A 11 -3.06 -5.60 -8.11
N LEU A 12 -2.95 -4.84 -9.20
CA LEU A 12 -1.89 -3.86 -9.45
C LEU A 12 -2.46 -2.62 -10.13
N ASP A 13 -2.13 -1.45 -9.60
CA ASP A 13 -2.34 -0.18 -10.28
C ASP A 13 -1.48 -0.08 -11.55
N ALA A 14 -1.98 0.70 -12.52
CA ALA A 14 -1.36 0.85 -13.83
C ALA A 14 0.01 1.55 -13.81
N ASP A 15 0.41 2.15 -12.69
CA ASP A 15 1.70 2.83 -12.51
C ASP A 15 2.66 2.04 -11.61
N MET A 16 2.43 0.73 -11.47
CA MET A 16 3.33 -0.23 -10.83
C MET A 16 4.12 -1.02 -11.87
N ALA A 17 5.39 -1.24 -11.61
CA ALA A 17 6.26 -2.02 -12.51
C ALA A 17 7.20 -2.93 -11.73
N VAL A 18 7.38 -4.16 -12.21
CA VAL A 18 8.42 -5.07 -11.75
C VAL A 18 9.77 -4.43 -12.04
N ILE A 19 10.50 -4.06 -10.99
CA ILE A 19 11.86 -3.54 -11.12
C ILE A 19 12.89 -4.65 -11.09
N ASN A 20 12.61 -5.79 -10.45
CA ASN A 20 13.53 -6.91 -10.33
C ASN A 20 12.77 -8.23 -10.50
N PRO A 21 12.96 -8.94 -11.62
CA PRO A 21 12.21 -10.17 -11.91
C PRO A 21 12.72 -11.40 -11.15
N ASN A 22 13.71 -11.26 -10.25
CA ASN A 22 14.27 -12.36 -9.47
C ASN A 22 13.55 -12.63 -8.13
N HIS A 23 12.30 -12.16 -8.01
CA HIS A 23 11.45 -12.37 -6.83
C HIS A 23 10.18 -13.09 -7.23
N LEU A 24 9.65 -13.88 -6.29
CA LEU A 24 8.39 -14.58 -6.43
C LEU A 24 7.31 -13.83 -5.65
N ILE A 25 6.12 -13.67 -6.25
CA ILE A 25 4.99 -13.09 -5.51
C ILE A 25 4.48 -14.06 -4.44
N GLU A 26 4.72 -15.36 -4.66
CA GLU A 26 4.40 -16.47 -3.77
C GLU A 26 5.07 -16.34 -2.40
N ASP A 27 6.21 -15.65 -2.31
CA ASP A 27 6.89 -15.37 -1.03
C ASP A 27 6.03 -14.50 -0.08
N TYR A 28 5.00 -13.83 -0.62
CA TYR A 28 4.05 -13.00 0.13
C TYR A 28 2.70 -13.68 0.36
N ILE A 29 2.51 -14.92 -0.12
CA ILE A 29 1.31 -15.70 0.15
C ILE A 29 1.45 -16.31 1.55
N PRO A 30 0.48 -16.05 2.46
CA PRO A 30 0.54 -16.54 3.82
C PRO A 30 0.32 -18.06 3.87
N SER A 31 1.01 -18.73 4.79
CA SER A 31 0.80 -20.16 5.07
C SER A 31 -0.44 -20.44 5.91
N ASP A 32 -0.97 -19.43 6.61
CA ASP A 32 -2.21 -19.53 7.38
C ASP A 32 -3.41 -19.63 6.41
N PRO A 33 -4.14 -20.77 6.39
CA PRO A 33 -5.24 -20.97 5.47
C PRO A 33 -6.45 -20.06 5.75
N GLU A 34 -6.54 -19.45 6.93
CA GLU A 34 -7.63 -18.52 7.27
C GLU A 34 -7.41 -17.13 6.67
N VAL A 35 -6.19 -16.81 6.21
CA VAL A 35 -5.92 -15.52 5.56
C VAL A 35 -6.39 -15.58 4.11
N HIS A 36 -7.29 -14.66 3.78
CA HIS A 36 -7.91 -14.54 2.46
C HIS A 36 -7.48 -13.27 1.72
N VAL A 37 -7.04 -12.24 2.42
CA VAL A 37 -6.62 -10.97 1.81
C VAL A 37 -5.31 -10.50 2.42
N VAL A 38 -4.36 -10.07 1.59
CA VAL A 38 -3.09 -9.48 2.02
C VAL A 38 -2.98 -8.06 1.49
N PHE A 39 -2.95 -7.12 2.41
CA PHE A 39 -2.59 -5.73 2.20
C PHE A 39 -1.22 -5.42 2.79
N TYR A 40 -0.77 -4.19 2.64
CA TYR A 40 0.43 -3.70 3.31
C TYR A 40 0.34 -2.22 3.65
N ASN A 41 1.04 -1.84 4.72
CA ASN A 41 1.17 -0.45 5.11
C ASN A 41 2.14 0.28 4.18
N ARG A 42 1.69 1.40 3.61
CA ARG A 42 2.49 2.25 2.71
C ARG A 42 3.61 2.93 3.50
N ILE A 43 4.80 3.11 2.91
CA ILE A 43 5.99 3.51 3.67
C ILE A 43 5.94 4.96 4.17
N PHE A 44 5.42 5.91 3.38
CA PHE A 44 5.62 7.34 3.62
C PHE A 44 4.45 8.07 4.30
N ASN A 45 3.33 7.38 4.53
CA ASN A 45 2.14 7.93 5.18
C ASN A 45 1.46 6.84 6.04
N HIS A 46 0.23 7.08 6.50
CA HIS A 46 -0.48 6.19 7.43
C HIS A 46 -1.47 5.25 6.73
N GLU A 47 -1.44 5.22 5.40
CA GLU A 47 -2.34 4.39 4.61
C GLU A 47 -1.98 2.89 4.64
N VAL A 48 -3.00 2.05 4.68
CA VAL A 48 -3.00 0.73 4.06
C VAL A 48 -3.10 0.93 2.54
N MET A 49 -2.21 0.31 1.77
CA MET A 49 -2.17 0.46 0.31
C MET A 49 -3.37 -0.20 -0.37
N ALA A 50 -4.12 0.55 -1.18
CA ALA A 50 -5.16 0.00 -2.05
C ALA A 50 -4.69 -0.32 -3.48
N GLY A 51 -3.63 0.33 -3.97
CA GLY A 51 -3.15 0.15 -5.35
C GLY A 51 -2.48 -1.20 -5.65
N SER A 52 -2.26 -2.04 -4.64
CA SER A 52 -1.92 -3.45 -4.86
C SER A 52 -2.22 -4.31 -3.63
N TYR A 53 -2.78 -5.49 -3.85
CA TYR A 53 -3.11 -6.45 -2.81
C TYR A 53 -3.25 -7.86 -3.40
N LEU A 54 -3.07 -8.88 -2.54
CA LEU A 54 -3.35 -10.28 -2.88
C LEU A 54 -4.72 -10.67 -2.32
N ILE A 55 -5.52 -11.36 -3.13
CA ILE A 55 -6.81 -11.92 -2.72
C ILE A 55 -6.86 -13.41 -3.06
N ARG A 56 -7.24 -14.23 -2.08
CA ARG A 56 -7.52 -15.64 -2.30
C ARG A 56 -8.87 -15.79 -2.99
N ASN A 57 -9.00 -16.77 -3.87
CA ASN A 57 -10.26 -17.14 -4.51
C ASN A 57 -11.20 -17.80 -3.50
N SER A 58 -11.87 -16.99 -2.68
CA SER A 58 -12.82 -17.44 -1.66
C SER A 58 -14.09 -16.59 -1.66
N GLU A 59 -15.14 -17.11 -1.02
CA GLU A 59 -16.37 -16.34 -0.78
C GLU A 59 -16.08 -15.11 0.08
N TYR A 60 -15.29 -15.29 1.14
CA TYR A 60 -14.81 -14.21 2.00
C TYR A 60 -14.19 -13.05 1.19
N SER A 61 -13.26 -13.33 0.29
CA SER A 61 -12.58 -12.28 -0.49
C SER A 61 -13.55 -11.55 -1.41
N ARG A 62 -14.48 -12.27 -2.05
CA ARG A 62 -15.51 -11.66 -2.92
C ARG A 62 -16.43 -10.74 -2.13
N ASP A 63 -16.89 -11.20 -0.97
CA ASP A 63 -17.77 -10.42 -0.10
C ASP A 63 -17.07 -9.19 0.47
N PHE A 64 -15.80 -9.32 0.87
CA PHE A 64 -15.00 -8.19 1.32
C PHE A 64 -14.79 -7.16 0.19
N LEU A 65 -14.45 -7.58 -1.03
CA LEU A 65 -14.29 -6.67 -2.17
C LEU A 65 -15.60 -5.96 -2.54
N ILE A 66 -16.74 -6.67 -2.51
CA ILE A 66 -18.06 -6.06 -2.69
C ILE A 66 -18.32 -5.04 -1.58
N HIS A 67 -18.05 -5.40 -0.32
CA HIS A 67 -18.22 -4.51 0.82
C HIS A 67 -17.37 -3.24 0.72
N TRP A 68 -16.09 -3.38 0.34
CA TRP A 68 -15.20 -2.24 0.10
C TRP A 68 -15.65 -1.41 -1.09
N SER A 69 -16.04 -2.02 -2.22
CA SER A 69 -16.53 -1.28 -3.40
C SER A 69 -17.78 -0.44 -3.09
N ASN A 70 -18.63 -0.89 -2.16
CA ASN A 70 -19.79 -0.14 -1.71
C ASN A 70 -19.43 1.14 -0.94
N TYR A 71 -18.17 1.35 -0.56
CA TYR A 71 -17.74 2.62 0.00
C TYR A 71 -17.75 3.75 -1.02
N GLU A 72 -17.73 3.48 -2.33
CA GLU A 72 -17.90 4.51 -3.38
C GLU A 72 -19.15 5.38 -3.12
N TYR A 73 -20.23 4.76 -2.58
CA TYR A 73 -21.48 5.45 -2.25
C TYR A 73 -21.55 5.99 -0.81
N LYS A 74 -20.51 5.74 0.00
CA LYS A 74 -20.42 6.11 1.43
C LYS A 74 -19.26 7.06 1.73
N LEU A 75 -18.48 7.45 0.71
CA LEU A 75 -17.42 8.45 0.85
C LEU A 75 -18.01 9.76 1.42
N PRO A 76 -17.32 10.42 2.36
CA PRO A 76 -17.78 11.71 2.84
C PRO A 76 -17.64 12.76 1.73
N ARG A 77 -18.43 13.84 1.81
CA ARG A 77 -18.36 14.97 0.85
C ARG A 77 -17.12 15.87 1.04
N SER A 78 -16.24 15.50 1.97
CA SER A 78 -15.00 16.16 2.33
C SER A 78 -13.83 15.60 1.51
N PHE A 79 -12.60 16.05 1.76
CA PHE A 79 -11.43 15.37 1.20
C PHE A 79 -11.30 13.98 1.81
N HIS A 80 -11.21 12.92 1.00
CA HIS A 80 -11.39 11.56 1.50
C HIS A 80 -10.33 10.54 1.06
N GLY A 81 -9.44 10.85 0.13
CA GLY A 81 -8.41 9.90 -0.34
C GLY A 81 -8.95 8.69 -1.12
N SER A 82 -10.16 8.81 -1.67
CA SER A 82 -10.86 7.77 -2.45
C SER A 82 -10.89 6.39 -1.78
N ASP A 83 -10.53 5.35 -2.52
CA ASP A 83 -10.50 3.96 -2.12
C ASP A 83 -9.41 3.66 -1.07
N ASN A 84 -8.23 4.30 -1.15
CA ASN A 84 -7.20 4.23 -0.09
C ASN A 84 -7.77 4.68 1.26
N GLY A 85 -8.44 5.83 1.29
CA GLY A 85 -9.08 6.34 2.50
C GLY A 85 -10.15 5.37 2.99
N ALA A 86 -11.05 4.94 2.10
CA ALA A 86 -12.14 4.03 2.44
C ALA A 86 -11.70 2.66 2.96
N LEU A 87 -10.56 2.14 2.48
CA LEU A 87 -10.06 0.81 2.81
C LEU A 87 -9.95 0.58 4.32
N HIS A 88 -9.51 1.59 5.07
CA HIS A 88 -9.38 1.51 6.52
C HIS A 88 -10.72 1.24 7.21
N SER A 89 -11.75 2.03 6.90
CA SER A 89 -13.09 1.80 7.43
C SER A 89 -13.69 0.49 6.91
N ALA A 90 -13.41 0.11 5.66
CA ALA A 90 -13.88 -1.15 5.09
C ALA A 90 -13.34 -2.36 5.87
N ILE A 91 -12.03 -2.40 6.17
CA ILE A 91 -11.41 -3.45 6.98
C ILE A 91 -12.03 -3.49 8.38
N VAL A 92 -12.05 -2.35 9.10
CA VAL A 92 -12.57 -2.30 10.48
C VAL A 92 -14.05 -2.70 10.54
N SER A 93 -14.86 -2.23 9.58
CA SER A 93 -16.29 -2.54 9.57
C SER A 93 -16.62 -4.00 9.25
N TYR A 94 -15.75 -4.67 8.49
CA TYR A 94 -15.94 -6.04 8.04
C TYR A 94 -15.35 -7.05 9.02
N GLU A 95 -14.06 -6.90 9.38
CA GLU A 95 -13.35 -7.83 10.27
C GLU A 95 -13.58 -7.54 11.76
N LEU A 96 -13.85 -6.28 12.13
CA LEU A 96 -13.94 -5.83 13.53
C LEU A 96 -15.29 -5.17 13.83
N PRO A 97 -16.44 -5.84 13.60
CA PRO A 97 -17.76 -5.22 13.75
C PRO A 97 -18.05 -4.71 15.17
N LEU A 98 -17.39 -5.27 16.21
CA LEU A 98 -17.50 -4.80 17.59
C LEU A 98 -16.83 -3.43 17.81
N GLN A 99 -15.89 -3.03 16.95
CA GLN A 99 -15.23 -1.72 17.00
C GLN A 99 -16.05 -0.61 16.32
N LYS A 100 -17.35 -0.81 16.10
CA LYS A 100 -18.24 0.15 15.42
C LYS A 100 -18.19 1.57 16.01
N ASN A 101 -18.12 1.70 17.33
CA ASN A 101 -18.09 3.03 17.98
C ASN A 101 -16.74 3.73 17.77
N SER A 102 -15.63 3.01 17.96
CA SER A 102 -14.28 3.49 17.69
C SER A 102 -14.12 3.90 16.22
N ARG A 103 -14.62 3.05 15.31
CA ARG A 103 -14.63 3.32 13.87
C ARG A 103 -15.40 4.60 13.54
N LYS A 104 -16.62 4.76 14.08
CA LYS A 104 -17.42 5.97 13.88
C LYS A 104 -16.73 7.23 14.41
N HIS A 105 -16.05 7.12 15.54
CA HIS A 105 -15.25 8.23 16.07
C HIS A 105 -14.17 8.64 15.07
N CYS A 106 -13.41 7.69 14.52
CA CYS A 106 -12.43 7.99 13.47
C CYS A 106 -13.08 8.55 12.19
N GLU A 107 -14.23 7.99 11.76
CA GLU A 107 -14.98 8.49 10.60
C GLU A 107 -15.43 9.96 10.74
N ASN A 108 -15.55 10.50 11.97
CA ASN A 108 -15.81 11.93 12.17
C ASN A 108 -14.66 12.81 11.69
N PHE A 109 -13.40 12.39 11.90
CA PHE A 109 -12.24 13.10 11.34
C PHE A 109 -12.25 13.04 9.81
N TRP A 110 -12.62 11.88 9.24
CA TRP A 110 -12.73 11.69 7.79
C TRP A 110 -13.77 12.65 7.18
N ALA A 111 -14.92 12.78 7.83
CA ALA A 111 -16.04 13.60 7.38
C ALA A 111 -15.72 15.11 7.31
N ILE A 112 -14.66 15.56 7.99
CA ILE A 112 -14.25 16.98 8.02
C ILE A 112 -12.89 17.24 7.39
N ALA A 113 -12.21 16.21 6.87
CA ALA A 113 -10.90 16.34 6.25
C ALA A 113 -10.93 17.26 5.02
N LYS A 114 -9.87 18.03 4.83
CA LYS A 114 -9.76 19.07 3.78
C LYS A 114 -8.59 18.81 2.82
N ASP A 115 -7.64 18.01 3.25
CA ASP A 115 -6.36 17.74 2.60
C ASP A 115 -5.75 16.45 3.17
N TYR A 116 -4.56 16.08 2.69
CA TYR A 116 -3.84 14.90 3.15
C TYR A 116 -3.41 14.97 4.62
N ASP A 117 -3.17 16.16 5.17
CA ASP A 117 -2.74 16.32 6.57
C ASP A 117 -3.90 16.03 7.53
N SER A 118 -5.08 16.57 7.23
CA SER A 118 -6.30 16.28 7.99
C SER A 118 -6.84 14.87 7.74
N LEU A 119 -6.63 14.30 6.54
CA LEU A 119 -6.91 12.88 6.28
C LEU A 119 -5.98 11.96 7.08
N SER A 120 -4.72 12.35 7.28
CA SER A 120 -3.76 11.59 8.08
C SER A 120 -4.24 11.40 9.53
N VAL A 121 -5.00 12.35 10.10
CA VAL A 121 -5.62 12.20 11.43
C VAL A 121 -6.62 11.04 11.45
N TYR A 122 -7.45 10.93 10.41
CA TYR A 122 -8.36 9.80 10.23
C TYR A 122 -7.59 8.47 10.06
N GLU A 123 -6.56 8.46 9.22
CA GLU A 123 -5.75 7.26 8.95
C GLU A 123 -5.08 6.76 10.24
N VAL A 124 -4.43 7.64 11.00
CA VAL A 124 -3.82 7.31 12.30
C VAL A 124 -4.86 6.75 13.27
N CYS A 125 -6.04 7.39 13.37
CA CYS A 125 -7.13 6.90 14.22
C CYS A 125 -7.56 5.48 13.84
N MET A 126 -7.71 5.18 12.55
CA MET A 126 -8.04 3.83 12.08
C MET A 126 -6.92 2.82 12.32
N GLN A 127 -5.66 3.22 12.11
CA GLN A 127 -4.49 2.38 12.35
C GLN A 127 -4.35 2.00 13.83
N LEU A 128 -4.77 2.86 14.78
CA LEU A 128 -4.84 2.50 16.20
C LEU A 128 -5.84 1.38 16.45
N ILE A 129 -7.00 1.39 15.78
CA ILE A 129 -7.97 0.29 15.85
C ILE A 129 -7.37 -0.97 15.24
N LEU A 130 -6.80 -0.88 14.03
CA LEU A 130 -6.25 -2.04 13.31
C LEU A 130 -5.07 -2.68 14.06
N SER A 131 -4.17 -1.89 14.65
CA SER A 131 -2.99 -2.40 15.38
C SER A 131 -3.32 -2.94 16.77
N SER A 132 -4.42 -2.49 17.39
CA SER A 132 -4.86 -2.95 18.71
C SER A 132 -5.77 -4.20 18.66
N ASN A 133 -6.09 -4.70 17.47
CA ASN A 133 -6.99 -5.82 17.29
C ASN A 133 -6.38 -6.86 16.33
N SER A 134 -6.64 -8.15 16.58
CA SER A 134 -6.26 -9.19 15.64
C SER A 134 -7.28 -9.27 14.51
N LEU A 135 -6.80 -9.24 13.27
CA LEU A 135 -7.58 -9.54 12.08
C LEU A 135 -7.44 -11.04 11.79
N LYS A 136 -8.56 -11.74 11.61
CA LYS A 136 -8.52 -13.20 11.45
C LYS A 136 -8.23 -13.59 10.00
N HIS A 137 -8.81 -12.86 9.05
CA HIS A 137 -8.77 -13.26 7.64
C HIS A 137 -8.04 -12.26 6.73
N ILE A 138 -7.66 -11.09 7.26
CA ILE A 138 -6.93 -10.05 6.53
C ILE A 138 -5.56 -9.87 7.16
N LEU A 139 -4.50 -10.03 6.38
CA LEU A 139 -3.13 -9.72 6.77
C LEU A 139 -2.74 -8.34 6.25
N ILE A 140 -2.18 -7.50 7.12
CA ILE A 140 -1.58 -6.22 6.72
C ILE A 140 -0.08 -6.30 7.00
N LEU A 141 0.73 -6.37 5.96
CA LEU A 141 2.19 -6.40 6.08
C LEU A 141 2.72 -5.06 6.60
N GLN A 142 3.80 -5.12 7.36
CA GLN A 142 4.44 -3.94 7.94
C GLN A 142 5.19 -3.13 6.87
N LYS A 143 5.45 -1.86 7.19
CA LYS A 143 6.17 -0.97 6.27
C LYS A 143 7.55 -1.55 5.95
N GLY A 144 7.85 -1.69 4.66
CA GLY A 144 9.13 -2.21 4.18
C GLY A 144 9.22 -3.74 4.08
N THR A 145 8.13 -4.48 4.33
CA THR A 145 8.10 -5.94 4.21
C THR A 145 7.19 -6.44 3.07
N SER A 146 6.65 -5.55 2.25
CA SER A 146 5.76 -5.85 1.11
C SER A 146 6.52 -6.04 -0.21
N TRP A 147 5.83 -6.54 -1.23
CA TRP A 147 6.37 -6.72 -2.60
C TRP A 147 6.59 -5.42 -3.35
N ALA A 148 5.99 -4.32 -2.89
CA ALA A 148 6.05 -3.04 -3.56
C ALA A 148 6.31 -1.88 -2.60
N ARG A 149 7.01 -0.87 -3.12
CA ARG A 149 7.15 0.44 -2.49
C ARG A 149 7.06 1.56 -3.52
N ASP A 150 6.71 2.75 -3.07
CA ASP A 150 6.80 3.96 -3.87
C ASP A 150 8.25 4.22 -4.33
N GLY A 151 8.49 4.21 -5.64
CA GLY A 151 9.83 4.33 -6.21
C GLY A 151 10.46 5.71 -5.99
N TRP A 152 9.65 6.76 -5.90
CA TRP A 152 10.11 8.13 -5.69
C TRP A 152 10.73 8.35 -4.29
N LEU A 153 10.47 7.47 -3.31
CA LEU A 153 11.10 7.52 -1.99
C LEU A 153 12.62 7.42 -2.03
N THR A 154 13.15 6.81 -3.09
CA THR A 154 14.58 6.63 -3.30
C THR A 154 15.04 7.25 -4.62
N ASN A 155 14.25 8.17 -5.20
CA ASN A 155 14.48 8.72 -6.53
C ASN A 155 14.69 7.62 -7.59
N SER A 156 13.86 6.57 -7.55
CA SER A 156 13.92 5.40 -8.44
C SER A 156 15.15 4.52 -8.27
N VAL A 157 16.06 4.82 -7.34
CA VAL A 157 17.19 3.94 -7.01
C VAL A 157 16.65 2.68 -6.32
N TRP A 158 17.11 1.52 -6.74
CA TRP A 158 16.65 0.22 -6.26
C TRP A 158 17.81 -0.70 -5.88
N CYS A 159 17.51 -1.82 -5.24
CA CYS A 159 18.47 -2.84 -4.84
C CYS A 159 17.93 -4.25 -5.06
N GLU A 160 18.77 -5.26 -4.86
CA GLU A 160 18.44 -6.67 -5.04
C GLU A 160 17.19 -7.13 -4.27
N LYS A 161 16.85 -6.49 -3.13
CA LYS A 161 15.65 -6.83 -2.35
C LYS A 161 14.34 -6.22 -2.88
N ASP A 162 14.42 -5.22 -3.77
CA ASP A 162 13.21 -4.63 -4.35
C ASP A 162 12.59 -5.58 -5.37
N PHE A 163 11.26 -5.65 -5.44
CA PHE A 163 10.53 -6.43 -6.45
C PHE A 163 9.71 -5.52 -7.38
N ILE A 164 8.73 -4.77 -6.85
CA ILE A 164 7.87 -3.85 -7.62
C ILE A 164 8.05 -2.41 -7.14
N LEU A 165 8.12 -1.46 -8.06
CA LEU A 165 8.07 -0.03 -7.75
C LEU A 165 6.73 0.57 -8.19
N HIS A 166 6.11 1.32 -7.27
CA HIS A 166 4.88 2.07 -7.47
C HIS A 166 5.16 3.55 -7.79
N GLY A 167 4.19 4.24 -8.38
CA GLY A 167 4.22 5.68 -8.61
C GLY A 167 4.90 6.09 -9.93
N TRP A 168 4.97 5.19 -10.91
CA TRP A 168 5.56 5.45 -12.23
C TRP A 168 4.59 6.15 -13.20
N GLN A 169 3.82 7.11 -12.69
CA GLN A 169 2.85 7.84 -13.50
C GLN A 169 3.58 8.66 -14.57
N LYS A 170 3.21 8.48 -15.84
CA LYS A 170 3.79 9.22 -16.98
C LYS A 170 3.74 10.74 -16.78
N ARG A 171 2.74 11.26 -16.07
CA ARG A 171 2.61 12.69 -15.75
C ARG A 171 3.67 13.25 -14.79
N SER A 172 4.39 12.38 -14.07
CA SER A 172 5.43 12.73 -13.10
C SER A 172 6.85 12.33 -13.53
N LYS A 173 6.98 11.57 -14.63
CA LYS A 173 8.27 11.20 -15.22
C LYS A 173 9.05 12.46 -15.58
N ASP A 174 10.25 12.61 -15.02
CA ASP A 174 11.20 13.70 -15.27
C ASP A 174 10.65 15.13 -15.04
N LYS A 175 9.55 15.27 -14.28
CA LYS A 175 8.88 16.56 -14.02
C LYS A 175 9.04 16.98 -12.58
N MET A 176 9.41 18.24 -12.34
CA MET A 176 9.57 18.80 -10.99
C MET A 176 8.23 18.96 -10.29
N ARG A 177 7.74 17.88 -9.67
CA ARG A 177 6.49 17.79 -8.91
C ARG A 177 6.57 16.65 -7.88
N PHE A 178 5.57 16.56 -7.02
CA PHE A 178 5.42 15.41 -6.11
C PHE A 178 5.44 14.08 -6.87
N ALA A 179 6.05 13.06 -6.25
CA ALA A 179 6.27 11.75 -6.85
C ALA A 179 7.01 11.79 -8.21
N ARG A 180 7.90 12.78 -8.39
CA ARG A 180 8.83 12.77 -9.53
C ARG A 180 9.63 11.48 -9.52
N TRP A 181 9.75 10.87 -10.68
CA TRP A 181 10.56 9.68 -10.88
C TRP A 181 11.35 9.78 -12.19
N HIS A 182 12.44 9.03 -12.24
CA HIS A 182 13.29 8.88 -13.42
C HIS A 182 13.32 7.39 -13.81
N SER A 183 13.35 7.08 -15.10
CA SER A 183 13.40 5.67 -15.51
C SER A 183 14.74 5.04 -15.09
N PRO A 184 14.74 4.01 -14.22
CA PRO A 184 15.95 3.27 -13.88
C PRO A 184 16.35 2.28 -14.98
N VAL A 185 15.48 2.06 -15.96
CA VAL A 185 15.66 1.15 -17.10
C VAL A 185 16.23 1.90 -18.30
N VAL A 186 17.06 1.22 -19.08
CA VAL A 186 17.57 1.70 -20.37
C VAL A 186 16.43 1.63 -21.40
N ASP A 187 16.04 2.78 -21.95
CA ASP A 187 14.97 2.85 -22.95
C ASP A 187 15.40 2.18 -24.27
N GLY A 188 14.46 1.59 -25.00
CA GLY A 188 14.64 1.23 -26.41
C GLY A 188 15.24 -0.15 -26.71
N TYR A 189 15.50 -0.99 -25.70
CA TYR A 189 15.89 -2.39 -25.92
C TYR A 189 14.89 -3.35 -25.28
N TRP A 190 14.20 -4.12 -26.10
CA TRP A 190 13.31 -5.20 -25.66
C TRP A 190 13.37 -6.32 -26.70
N ASP A 191 13.79 -7.50 -26.28
CA ASP A 191 13.81 -8.69 -27.13
C ASP A 191 12.66 -9.63 -26.75
N ARG A 192 11.68 -9.71 -27.64
CA ARG A 192 10.53 -10.62 -27.50
C ARG A 192 10.93 -12.08 -27.56
N ALA A 193 12.05 -12.42 -28.21
CA ALA A 193 12.51 -13.80 -28.32
C ALA A 193 12.97 -14.36 -26.96
N LEU A 194 13.36 -13.50 -26.02
CA LEU A 194 13.73 -13.89 -24.66
C LEU A 194 12.50 -14.20 -23.79
N CYS A 195 11.31 -13.73 -24.18
CA CYS A 195 10.08 -13.97 -23.42
C CYS A 195 9.78 -15.48 -23.34
N GLY A 196 9.49 -15.98 -22.13
CA GLY A 196 9.22 -17.40 -21.90
C GLY A 196 10.46 -18.29 -21.81
N THR A 197 11.67 -17.71 -21.88
CA THR A 197 12.93 -18.41 -21.66
C THR A 197 13.50 -18.10 -20.27
N LEU A 198 14.52 -18.86 -19.84
CA LEU A 198 15.28 -18.57 -18.61
C LEU A 198 16.01 -17.21 -18.69
N ASP A 199 16.23 -16.70 -19.90
CA ASP A 199 16.93 -15.45 -20.18
C ASP A 199 15.98 -14.23 -20.26
N ALA A 200 14.69 -14.39 -19.92
CA ALA A 200 13.73 -13.29 -19.90
C ALA A 200 14.20 -12.09 -19.05
N HIS A 201 14.97 -12.35 -17.99
CA HIS A 201 15.55 -11.34 -17.11
C HIS A 201 16.53 -10.39 -17.84
N LEU A 202 17.14 -10.78 -18.96
CA LEU A 202 18.03 -9.92 -19.74
C LEU A 202 17.31 -8.72 -20.41
N ASN A 203 15.97 -8.76 -20.47
CA ASN A 203 15.16 -7.60 -20.88
C ASN A 203 15.15 -6.48 -19.83
N TRP A 204 15.51 -6.78 -18.58
CA TRP A 204 15.68 -5.78 -17.54
C TRP A 204 17.08 -5.18 -17.59
N ARG A 205 17.28 -4.21 -18.48
CA ARG A 205 18.53 -3.45 -18.59
C ARG A 205 18.46 -2.18 -17.78
N TYR A 206 19.36 -2.01 -16.83
CA TYR A 206 19.34 -0.89 -15.91
C TYR A 206 20.43 0.13 -16.19
N LYS A 207 20.20 1.36 -15.73
CA LYS A 207 21.23 2.38 -15.60
C LYS A 207 21.95 2.19 -14.28
N ASP A 208 23.26 2.01 -14.30
CA ASP A 208 24.08 1.72 -13.10
C ASP A 208 23.88 2.75 -11.98
N SER A 209 23.62 4.02 -12.33
CA SER A 209 23.35 5.11 -11.37
C SER A 209 22.07 4.92 -10.55
N PHE A 210 21.20 3.99 -10.91
CA PHE A 210 19.96 3.65 -10.20
C PHE A 210 20.06 2.35 -9.40
N ILE A 211 21.22 1.70 -9.37
CA ILE A 211 21.44 0.50 -8.55
C ILE A 211 22.24 0.89 -7.31
N ALA A 212 21.77 0.46 -6.13
CA ALA A 212 22.47 0.62 -4.87
C ALA A 212 22.49 -0.68 -4.07
N SER A 213 23.36 -0.75 -3.06
CA SER A 213 23.37 -1.89 -2.14
C SER A 213 22.09 -1.93 -1.30
N SER A 214 21.64 -3.13 -0.94
CA SER A 214 20.45 -3.34 -0.11
C SER A 214 20.53 -2.58 1.21
N LYS A 215 21.71 -2.52 1.83
CA LYS A 215 21.97 -1.71 3.04
C LYS A 215 21.71 -0.23 2.83
N ALA A 216 22.12 0.34 1.69
CA ALA A 216 21.93 1.76 1.41
C ALA A 216 20.46 2.12 1.19
N ILE A 217 19.70 1.28 0.49
CA ILE A 217 18.25 1.45 0.31
C ILE A 217 17.53 1.28 1.65
N GLU A 218 17.84 0.23 2.40
CA GLU A 218 17.24 -0.05 3.70
C GLU A 218 17.46 1.09 4.70
N MET A 219 18.67 1.68 4.75
CA MET A 219 18.94 2.87 5.58
C MET A 219 18.06 4.06 5.21
N ARG A 220 17.84 4.33 3.91
CA ARG A 220 16.98 5.44 3.45
C ARG A 220 15.52 5.19 3.80
N LEU A 221 15.02 3.98 3.53
CA LEU A 221 13.63 3.61 3.83
C LEU A 221 13.38 3.64 5.34
N ASN A 222 14.29 3.12 6.17
CA ASN A 222 14.17 3.14 7.62
C ASN A 222 14.22 4.56 8.22
N GLN A 223 14.89 5.51 7.55
CA GLN A 223 14.80 6.92 7.95
C GLN A 223 13.39 7.48 7.70
N ILE A 224 12.79 7.16 6.56
CA ILE A 224 11.41 7.57 6.24
C ILE A 224 10.42 6.92 7.21
N ILE A 225 10.54 5.61 7.43
CA ILE A 225 9.67 4.85 8.36
C ILE A 225 9.72 5.46 9.77
N ARG A 226 10.92 5.79 10.28
CA ARG A 226 11.07 6.46 11.59
C ARG A 226 10.43 7.85 11.62
N SER A 227 10.56 8.62 10.53
CA SER A 227 9.92 9.93 10.43
C SER A 227 8.39 9.82 10.43
N VAL A 228 7.84 8.85 9.70
CA VAL A 228 6.39 8.58 9.66
C VAL A 228 5.90 8.10 11.01
N HIS A 229 6.67 7.24 11.69
CA HIS A 229 6.34 6.80 13.04
C HIS A 229 6.30 7.96 14.05
N GLY A 230 7.28 8.85 14.03
CA GLY A 230 7.24 10.05 14.89
C GLY A 230 6.05 10.98 14.57
N ASN A 231 5.67 11.09 13.29
CA ASN A 231 4.46 11.82 12.91
C ASN A 231 3.18 11.13 13.39
N PHE A 232 3.13 9.79 13.35
CA PHE A 232 2.02 9.01 13.89
C PHE A 232 1.81 9.29 15.39
N GLU A 233 2.89 9.20 16.19
CA GLU A 233 2.85 9.45 17.63
C GLU A 233 2.40 10.89 17.93
N TRP A 234 2.87 11.86 17.15
CA TRP A 234 2.46 13.26 17.29
C TRP A 234 0.95 13.43 17.03
N ILE A 235 0.43 12.87 15.93
CA ILE A 235 -1.00 12.93 15.58
C ILE A 235 -1.84 12.27 16.68
N GLN A 236 -1.41 11.11 17.18
CA GLN A 236 -2.12 10.42 18.25
C GLN A 236 -2.26 11.30 19.50
N VAL A 237 -1.16 11.87 19.99
CA VAL A 237 -1.16 12.72 21.18
C VAL A 237 -2.00 13.99 20.98
N ASP A 238 -1.92 14.60 19.80
CA ASP A 238 -2.69 15.81 19.48
C ASP A 238 -4.21 15.54 19.41
N SER A 239 -4.59 14.39 18.85
CA SER A 239 -5.98 13.93 18.76
C SER A 239 -6.57 13.65 20.14
N GLU A 240 -5.79 13.02 21.04
CA GLU A 240 -6.19 12.80 22.43
C GLU A 240 -6.42 14.12 23.17
N ARG A 241 -5.51 15.09 23.03
CA ARG A 241 -5.63 16.43 23.67
C ARG A 241 -6.85 17.21 23.18
N THR A 242 -7.14 17.17 21.89
CA THR A 242 -8.28 17.89 21.30
C THR A 242 -9.62 17.30 21.74
N ASN A 243 -9.66 16.00 22.06
CA ASN A 243 -10.84 15.35 22.66
C ASN A 243 -11.07 15.76 24.12
N PHE A 244 -10.04 16.14 24.88
CA PHE A 244 -10.19 16.66 26.26
C PHE A 244 -10.63 18.12 26.34
N ILE A 245 -10.49 18.90 25.26
CA ILE A 245 -10.86 20.33 25.22
C ILE A 245 -12.33 20.52 24.78
N ASN A 246 -12.93 19.51 24.15
CA ASN A 246 -14.30 19.54 23.63
C ASN A 246 -15.29 18.61 24.38
N ALA A 247 -14.90 18.08 25.54
CA ALA A 247 -15.74 17.31 26.46
C ALA A 247 -16.04 18.13 27.72
#